data_AF-A0A5C2SNL8-F1
#
_entry.id   AF-A0A5C2SNL8-F1
#
_cell.length_a   1.000
_cell.length_b   1.000
_cell.length_c   1.000
_cell.angle_alpha   90.00
_cell.angle_beta   90.00
_cell.angle_gamma   90.00
#
_symmetry.space_group_name_H-M   'P 1'
#
loop_
_entity.id
_entity.type
_entity.pdbx_description
1 polymer ?
#
loop_
_entity_poly.entity_id
_entity_poly.type
_entity_poly.pdbx_seq_one_letter_code
_entity_poly.pdbx_strand_id
1 'polypeptide(L)'
;MNRLVGSLEDESLHVYSDTEFLDDIECSSPLVTTRQESIVALSPTLVAKPVPWGVDPQDEVQAIVKARSIGINAPQARRVVSDPDDGGHYIIMDRVQGRTLEQLWPSLGLLDTIRVGRQLRGYVRAMQSVTAQTTGGLHSGVATSTAVGDLHGPARHASPAVFSQYLQWWLLECRPEYCKPLPHLVLPPPTQHVFVHQDLALRNMILDPDGVLWLVDWNLAGFYPDYMEYLGMTPSKIEWIFGKTWAAWWGRVRWELLRWLVFGRAGRYRKEREMLAHVRQRSLRYRLEKTPFSDFLPS
;
A
#
# COMPACT_ATOMS: atom_id res chain seq x y z
N MET A 1 -30.88 24.71 -7.67
CA MET A 1 -29.91 25.65 -7.06
C MET A 1 -28.54 25.29 -7.61
N ASN A 2 -27.94 26.16 -8.43
CA ASN A 2 -26.57 25.98 -8.91
C ASN A 2 -25.61 26.07 -7.72
N ARG A 3 -25.14 24.95 -7.18
CA ARG A 3 -24.01 24.95 -6.25
C ARG A 3 -22.74 25.15 -7.06
N LEU A 4 -21.94 26.12 -6.64
CA LEU A 4 -20.58 26.30 -7.16
C LEU A 4 -19.75 25.08 -6.75
N VAL A 5 -19.05 24.51 -7.74
CA VAL A 5 -18.01 23.49 -7.56
C VAL A 5 -17.03 24.01 -6.51
N GLY A 6 -16.91 23.33 -5.36
CA GLY A 6 -15.95 23.65 -4.29
C GLY A 6 -16.52 24.19 -2.98
N SER A 7 -17.77 23.90 -2.61
CA SER A 7 -18.41 24.41 -1.37
C SER A 7 -18.85 23.34 -0.35
N LEU A 8 -18.25 22.14 -0.36
CA LEU A 8 -18.37 21.25 0.79
C LEU A 8 -17.51 21.83 1.94
N GLU A 9 -18.16 22.53 2.87
CA GLU A 9 -17.53 22.99 4.11
C GLU A 9 -17.23 21.79 5.01
N ASP A 10 -16.02 21.71 5.57
CA ASP A 10 -15.57 20.59 6.42
C ASP A 10 -16.55 20.25 7.57
N GLU A 11 -17.33 21.22 8.05
CA GLU A 11 -18.32 21.05 9.13
C GLU A 11 -19.58 20.26 8.72
N SER A 12 -19.81 20.09 7.42
CA SER A 12 -21.01 19.47 6.86
C SER A 12 -20.85 17.97 6.54
N LEU A 13 -19.65 17.42 6.73
CA LEU A 13 -19.28 16.01 6.48
C LEU A 13 -20.19 14.98 7.16
N HIS A 14 -20.80 15.32 8.29
CA HIS A 14 -21.69 14.44 9.06
C HIS A 14 -23.18 14.76 8.90
N VAL A 15 -23.50 15.85 8.18
CA VAL A 15 -24.89 16.30 7.97
C VAL A 15 -25.45 15.74 6.66
N TYR A 16 -24.60 15.60 5.64
CA TYR A 16 -25.01 15.06 4.34
C TYR A 16 -25.25 13.55 4.38
N SER A 17 -26.26 13.10 3.64
CA SER A 17 -26.51 11.69 3.33
C SER A 17 -25.42 11.10 2.42
N ASP A 18 -25.31 9.78 2.37
CA ASP A 18 -24.36 9.10 1.46
C ASP A 18 -24.68 9.43 -0.01
N THR A 19 -25.96 9.52 -0.38
CA THR A 19 -26.42 9.85 -1.74
C THR A 19 -26.01 11.25 -2.19
N GLU A 20 -26.12 12.25 -1.30
CA GLU A 20 -25.68 13.62 -1.62
C GLU A 20 -24.16 13.70 -1.84
N PHE A 21 -23.39 12.88 -1.13
CA PHE A 21 -21.93 12.80 -1.32
C PHE A 21 -21.56 12.16 -2.66
N LEU A 22 -22.32 11.18 -3.14
CA LEU A 22 -22.07 10.51 -4.42
C LEU A 22 -22.28 11.50 -5.58
N ASP A 23 -23.38 12.26 -5.57
CA ASP A 23 -23.64 13.33 -6.57
C ASP A 23 -22.48 14.34 -6.63
N ASP A 24 -21.97 14.77 -5.47
CA ASP A 24 -20.84 15.69 -5.39
C ASP A 24 -19.52 15.06 -5.89
N ILE A 25 -19.30 13.76 -5.65
CA ILE A 25 -18.14 13.01 -6.17
C ILE A 25 -18.20 12.94 -7.70
N GLU A 26 -19.35 12.60 -8.27
CA GLU A 26 -19.53 12.49 -9.72
C GLU A 26 -19.33 13.82 -10.45
N CYS A 27 -19.76 14.93 -9.83
CA CYS A 27 -19.59 16.26 -10.38
C CYS A 27 -18.18 16.84 -10.20
N SER A 28 -17.35 16.21 -9.36
CA SER A 28 -16.05 16.74 -8.99
C SER A 28 -14.92 16.24 -9.90
N SER A 29 -13.88 17.06 -10.05
CA SER A 29 -12.77 16.74 -10.94
C SER A 29 -11.77 15.77 -10.30
N PRO A 30 -11.29 14.77 -11.05
CA PRO A 30 -10.19 13.92 -10.61
C PRO A 30 -8.92 14.74 -10.33
N LEU A 31 -8.15 14.32 -9.34
CA LEU A 31 -6.83 14.88 -9.09
C LEU A 31 -5.88 14.55 -10.23
N VAL A 32 -5.10 15.55 -10.64
CA VAL A 32 -4.03 15.39 -11.64
C VAL A 32 -2.69 15.58 -10.94
N THR A 33 -1.89 14.52 -10.91
CA THR A 33 -0.54 14.51 -10.33
C THR A 33 0.53 14.50 -11.45
N THR A 34 1.18 13.37 -11.68
CA THR A 34 1.88 13.03 -12.92
C THR A 34 0.94 12.41 -13.95
N ARG A 35 -0.22 11.92 -13.49
CA ARG A 35 -1.31 11.33 -14.28
C ARG A 35 -2.65 11.71 -13.65
N GLN A 36 -3.73 11.39 -14.36
CA GLN A 36 -5.07 11.45 -13.78
C GLN A 36 -5.21 10.30 -12.77
N GLU A 37 -5.49 10.64 -11.52
CA GLU A 37 -5.75 9.67 -10.46
C GLU A 37 -7.25 9.36 -10.40
N SER A 38 -7.62 8.21 -9.82
CA SER A 38 -9.02 7.88 -9.53
C SER A 38 -9.58 8.65 -8.33
N ILE A 39 -8.73 9.42 -7.64
CA ILE A 39 -9.07 10.22 -6.46
C ILE A 39 -9.70 11.52 -6.92
N VAL A 40 -10.81 11.91 -6.30
CA VAL A 40 -11.57 13.11 -6.65
C VAL A 40 -11.36 14.19 -5.58
N ALA A 41 -11.14 15.43 -6.00
CA ALA A 41 -11.04 16.56 -5.08
C ALA A 41 -12.42 17.15 -4.79
N LEU A 42 -12.89 17.02 -3.55
CA LEU A 42 -14.18 17.56 -3.13
C LEU A 42 -14.09 19.03 -2.70
N SER A 43 -12.96 19.39 -2.10
CA SER A 43 -12.68 20.75 -1.64
C SER A 43 -11.16 21.00 -1.64
N PRO A 44 -10.70 22.21 -1.27
CA PRO A 44 -9.28 22.45 -1.02
C PRO A 44 -8.69 21.55 0.08
N THR A 45 -9.51 21.06 1.02
CA THR A 45 -9.10 20.31 2.22
C THR A 45 -9.49 18.84 2.20
N LEU A 46 -10.35 18.40 1.27
CA LEU A 46 -10.90 17.04 1.25
C LEU A 46 -10.75 16.37 -0.12
N VAL A 47 -10.55 15.05 -0.06
CA VAL A 47 -10.57 14.15 -1.23
C VAL A 47 -11.48 12.96 -0.98
N ALA A 48 -12.07 12.44 -2.05
CA ALA A 48 -12.75 11.16 -2.08
C ALA A 48 -11.89 10.14 -2.82
N LYS A 49 -11.58 9.03 -2.15
CA LYS A 49 -10.83 7.91 -2.73
C LYS A 49 -11.76 6.72 -2.95
N PRO A 50 -11.90 6.20 -4.18
CA PRO A 50 -12.65 4.97 -4.41
C PRO A 50 -11.89 3.77 -3.82
N VAL A 51 -12.64 2.85 -3.21
CA VAL A 51 -12.14 1.59 -2.65
C VAL A 51 -12.23 0.51 -3.73
N PRO A 52 -11.16 -0.29 -3.93
CA PRO A 52 -11.21 -1.38 -4.90
C PRO A 52 -12.31 -2.41 -4.56
N TRP A 53 -12.96 -2.95 -5.59
CA TRP A 53 -13.98 -3.99 -5.44
C TRP A 53 -13.50 -5.19 -4.61
N GLY A 54 -14.36 -5.64 -3.68
CA GLY A 54 -14.08 -6.78 -2.81
C GLY A 54 -13.08 -6.51 -1.68
N VAL A 55 -12.62 -5.26 -1.52
CA VAL A 55 -11.77 -4.83 -0.40
C VAL A 55 -12.63 -4.18 0.68
N ASP A 56 -12.37 -4.53 1.92
CA ASP A 56 -13.04 -3.91 3.07
C ASP A 56 -12.49 -2.49 3.30
N PRO A 57 -13.33 -1.43 3.21
CA PRO A 57 -12.89 -0.06 3.44
C PRO A 57 -12.30 0.15 4.84
N GLN A 58 -12.70 -0.65 5.83
CA GLN A 58 -12.21 -0.53 7.20
C GLN A 58 -10.74 -0.91 7.34
N ASP A 59 -10.19 -1.75 6.46
CA ASP A 59 -8.76 -2.08 6.52
C ASP A 59 -7.89 -0.85 6.29
N GLU A 60 -8.21 -0.05 5.27
CA GLU A 60 -7.48 1.20 4.98
C GLU A 60 -7.71 2.24 6.07
N VAL A 61 -8.95 2.42 6.54
CA VAL A 61 -9.28 3.37 7.61
C VAL A 61 -8.52 3.03 8.89
N GLN A 62 -8.51 1.76 9.31
CA GLN A 62 -7.77 1.34 10.50
C GLN A 62 -6.27 1.42 10.32
N ALA A 63 -5.74 1.15 9.11
CA ALA A 63 -4.32 1.33 8.81
C ALA A 63 -3.90 2.80 8.96
N ILE A 64 -4.71 3.73 8.44
CA ILE A 64 -4.49 5.17 8.60
C ILE A 64 -4.50 5.57 10.08
N VAL A 65 -5.51 5.13 10.84
CA VAL A 65 -5.62 5.42 12.28
C VAL A 65 -4.42 4.86 13.04
N LYS A 66 -4.01 3.63 12.72
CA LYS A 66 -2.83 3.00 13.33
C LYS A 66 -1.56 3.78 13.02
N ALA A 67 -1.32 4.14 11.75
CA ALA A 67 -0.17 4.91 11.32
C ALA A 67 -0.07 6.25 12.06
N ARG A 68 -1.18 6.98 12.16
CA ARG A 68 -1.23 8.24 12.91
C ARG A 68 -0.94 8.04 14.40
N SER A 69 -1.47 6.98 15.01
CA SER A 69 -1.23 6.68 16.44
C SER A 69 0.24 6.44 16.80
N ILE A 70 1.06 6.08 15.81
CA ILE A 70 2.50 5.84 15.98
C ILE A 70 3.37 6.97 15.40
N GLY A 71 2.76 8.14 15.15
CA GLY A 71 3.46 9.36 14.75
C GLY A 71 3.84 9.43 13.27
N ILE A 72 3.19 8.63 12.41
CA ILE A 72 3.36 8.75 10.95
C ILE A 72 2.38 9.80 10.44
N ASN A 73 2.89 10.72 9.63
CA ASN A 73 2.05 11.68 8.92
C ASN A 73 1.31 10.95 7.79
N ALA A 74 0.01 10.73 8.02
CA ALA A 74 -0.94 10.12 7.09
C ALA A 74 -2.24 10.94 7.09
N PRO A 75 -3.00 10.97 5.97
CA PRO A 75 -4.25 11.72 5.89
C PRO A 75 -5.24 11.25 6.97
N GLN A 76 -6.14 12.11 7.44
CA GLN A 76 -7.19 11.67 8.36
C GLN A 76 -8.37 11.12 7.56
N ALA A 77 -8.73 9.85 7.78
CA ALA A 77 -10.00 9.32 7.29
C ALA A 77 -11.16 9.97 8.06
N ARG A 78 -12.08 10.60 7.33
CA ARG A 78 -13.22 11.34 7.89
C ARG A 78 -14.50 10.51 7.88
N ARG A 79 -14.77 9.81 6.76
CA ARG A 79 -16.00 9.06 6.55
C ARG A 79 -15.80 7.99 5.49
N VAL A 80 -16.51 6.88 5.63
CA VAL A 80 -16.73 5.91 4.54
C VAL A 80 -18.14 6.15 4.01
N VAL A 81 -18.26 6.35 2.71
CA VAL A 81 -19.53 6.51 1.99
C VAL A 81 -19.75 5.25 1.16
N SER A 82 -20.94 4.65 1.25
CA SER A 82 -21.27 3.47 0.45
C SER A 82 -22.19 3.85 -0.69
N ASP A 83 -21.89 3.35 -1.88
CA ASP A 83 -22.76 3.46 -3.04
C ASP A 83 -23.84 2.36 -2.95
N PRO A 84 -25.13 2.72 -2.81
CA PRO A 84 -26.21 1.74 -2.69
C PRO A 84 -26.53 1.04 -4.02
N ASP A 85 -26.14 1.61 -5.16
CA ASP A 85 -26.55 1.12 -6.49
C ASP A 85 -25.58 0.08 -7.04
N ASP A 86 -24.27 0.26 -6.84
CA ASP A 86 -23.26 -0.72 -7.26
C ASP A 86 -22.61 -1.48 -6.09
N GLY A 87 -22.73 -1.00 -4.85
CA GLY A 87 -22.08 -1.59 -3.67
C GLY A 87 -20.62 -1.15 -3.47
N GLY A 88 -20.18 -0.12 -4.21
CA GLY A 88 -18.87 0.49 -4.09
C GLY A 88 -18.72 1.29 -2.80
N HIS A 89 -17.48 1.62 -2.46
CA HIS A 89 -17.19 2.46 -1.29
C HIS A 89 -16.22 3.58 -1.65
N TYR A 90 -16.41 4.72 -1.00
CA TYR A 90 -15.47 5.84 -1.03
C TYR A 90 -14.99 6.14 0.38
N ILE A 91 -13.69 6.40 0.53
CA ILE A 91 -13.13 6.92 1.77
C ILE A 91 -12.91 8.42 1.57
N ILE A 92 -13.65 9.22 2.33
CA ILE A 92 -13.46 10.66 2.42
C ILE A 92 -12.36 10.92 3.43
N MET A 93 -11.34 11.68 3.03
CA MET A 93 -10.18 11.95 3.87
C MET A 93 -9.58 13.32 3.62
N ASP A 94 -8.73 13.77 4.55
CA ASP A 94 -8.00 15.02 4.41
C ASP A 94 -7.10 15.01 3.18
N ARG A 95 -7.16 16.09 2.41
CA ARG A 95 -6.26 16.38 1.30
C ARG A 95 -4.92 16.84 1.86
N VAL A 96 -3.90 16.01 1.66
CA VAL A 96 -2.51 16.40 1.94
C VAL A 96 -2.07 17.42 0.90
N GLN A 97 -1.67 18.61 1.37
CA GLN A 97 -1.11 19.66 0.52
C GLN A 97 0.35 19.35 0.18
N GLY A 98 0.76 19.63 -1.05
CA GLY A 98 2.14 19.43 -1.48
C GLY A 98 2.26 18.77 -2.84
N ARG A 99 3.45 18.23 -3.10
CA ARG A 99 3.76 17.51 -4.34
C ARG A 99 4.24 16.10 -4.02
N THR A 100 3.85 15.15 -4.85
CA THR A 100 4.37 13.79 -4.69
C THR A 100 5.87 13.77 -4.96
N LEU A 101 6.60 12.85 -4.32
CA LEU A 101 8.00 12.64 -4.64
C LEU A 101 8.18 12.23 -6.09
N GLU A 102 7.19 11.58 -6.72
CA GLU A 102 7.23 11.25 -8.15
C GLU A 102 7.35 12.51 -9.03
N GLN A 103 6.58 13.57 -8.70
CA GLN A 103 6.65 14.86 -9.39
C GLN A 103 7.95 15.61 -9.09
N LEU A 104 8.48 15.48 -7.88
CA LEU A 104 9.71 16.16 -7.44
C LEU A 104 10.97 15.40 -7.85
N TRP A 105 10.88 14.09 -8.12
CA TRP A 105 12.04 13.23 -8.34
C TRP A 105 12.97 13.71 -9.45
N PRO A 106 12.52 14.28 -10.58
CA PRO A 106 13.43 14.81 -11.60
C PRO A 106 14.38 15.89 -11.08
N SER A 107 13.96 16.71 -10.11
CA SER A 107 14.70 17.88 -9.61
C SER A 107 15.15 17.78 -8.15
N LEU A 108 14.74 16.75 -7.41
CA LEU A 108 15.03 16.61 -5.98
C LEU A 108 16.54 16.53 -5.70
N GLY A 109 17.07 17.43 -4.87
CA GLY A 109 18.49 17.45 -4.53
C GLY A 109 18.94 16.23 -3.70
N LEU A 110 20.25 16.02 -3.61
CA LEU A 110 20.83 14.96 -2.78
C LEU A 110 20.52 15.18 -1.29
N LEU A 111 20.64 16.42 -0.81
CA LEU A 111 20.34 16.77 0.58
C LEU A 111 18.88 16.52 0.94
N ASP A 112 17.95 16.88 0.06
CA ASP A 112 16.53 16.63 0.29
C ASP A 112 16.20 15.14 0.20
N THR A 113 16.85 14.39 -0.69
CA THR A 113 16.78 12.92 -0.71
C THR A 113 17.21 12.32 0.65
N ILE A 114 18.28 12.86 1.26
CA ILE A 114 18.74 12.42 2.58
C ILE A 114 17.72 12.79 3.69
N ARG A 115 17.13 13.98 3.62
CA ARG A 115 16.09 14.43 4.58
C ARG A 115 14.85 13.54 4.50
N VAL A 116 14.34 13.30 3.29
CA VAL A 116 13.24 12.35 3.02
C VAL A 116 13.59 10.97 3.55
N GLY A 117 14.78 10.44 3.23
CA GLY A 117 15.20 9.12 3.68
C GLY A 117 15.34 8.99 5.20
N ARG A 118 15.65 10.08 5.92
CA ARG A 118 15.64 10.10 7.39
C ARG A 118 14.22 10.03 7.96
N GLN A 119 13.28 10.82 7.42
CA GLN A 119 11.87 10.79 7.82
C GLN A 119 11.27 9.41 7.54
N LEU A 120 11.43 8.91 6.32
CA LEU A 120 10.89 7.61 5.89
C LEU A 120 11.44 6.44 6.72
N ARG A 121 12.74 6.46 7.05
CA ARG A 121 13.33 5.48 7.98
C ARG A 121 12.71 5.55 9.38
N GLY A 122 12.39 6.75 9.86
CA GLY A 122 11.67 6.94 11.12
C GLY A 122 10.31 6.26 11.07
N TYR A 123 9.55 6.48 10.00
CA TYR A 123 8.23 5.84 9.80
C TYR A 123 8.33 4.33 9.69
N VAL A 124 9.26 3.78 8.90
CA VAL A 124 9.44 2.33 8.78
C VAL A 124 9.78 1.71 10.13
N ARG A 125 10.63 2.34 10.94
CA ARG A 125 10.95 1.87 12.30
C ARG A 125 9.73 1.93 13.23
N ALA A 126 8.93 3.00 13.14
CA ALA A 126 7.70 3.12 13.91
C ALA A 126 6.71 2.01 13.54
N MET A 127 6.50 1.75 12.25
CA MET A 127 5.65 0.63 11.80
C MET A 127 6.17 -0.72 12.29
N GLN A 128 7.48 -0.96 12.17
CA GLN A 128 8.12 -2.20 12.64
C GLN A 128 8.06 -2.42 14.15
N SER A 129 7.80 -1.37 14.94
CA SER A 129 7.60 -1.49 16.39
C SER A 129 6.22 -2.02 16.76
N VAL A 130 5.25 -1.99 15.83
CA VAL A 130 3.90 -2.52 16.05
C VAL A 130 3.84 -3.94 15.52
N THR A 131 3.56 -4.88 16.41
CA THR A 131 3.60 -6.32 16.11
C THR A 131 2.24 -6.98 16.27
N ALA A 132 1.98 -8.03 15.51
CA ALA A 132 0.79 -8.87 15.63
C ALA A 132 1.12 -10.36 15.45
N GLN A 133 0.23 -11.20 15.98
CA GLN A 133 0.23 -12.66 15.81
C GLN A 133 -0.70 -13.11 14.68
N THR A 134 -1.16 -12.16 13.86
CA THR A 134 -2.07 -12.38 12.74
C THR A 134 -1.49 -11.72 11.49
N THR A 135 -1.89 -12.21 10.33
CA THR A 135 -1.53 -11.68 9.01
C THR A 135 -2.70 -10.97 8.37
N GLY A 136 -2.41 -9.98 7.53
CA GLY A 136 -3.40 -9.33 6.67
C GLY A 136 -3.84 -7.97 7.16
N GLY A 137 -4.95 -7.48 6.61
CA GLY A 137 -5.57 -6.21 6.96
C GLY A 137 -5.94 -6.10 8.44
N LEU A 138 -6.01 -4.87 8.95
CA LEU A 138 -6.23 -4.60 10.37
C LEU A 138 -7.64 -4.96 10.84
N HIS A 139 -8.62 -4.92 9.95
CA HIS A 139 -10.01 -5.23 10.23
C HIS A 139 -10.38 -6.63 9.71
N SER A 140 -10.25 -6.86 8.41
CA SER A 140 -10.75 -8.08 7.76
C SER A 140 -9.85 -9.29 7.97
N GLY A 141 -8.58 -9.06 8.32
CA GLY A 141 -7.54 -10.10 8.37
C GLY A 141 -7.17 -10.68 7.01
N VAL A 142 -7.71 -10.15 5.91
CA VAL A 142 -7.44 -10.65 4.56
C VAL A 142 -6.03 -10.24 4.13
N ALA A 143 -5.28 -11.17 3.55
CA ALA A 143 -3.95 -10.89 3.04
C ALA A 143 -3.99 -10.16 1.67
N THR A 144 -4.15 -8.85 1.70
CA THR A 144 -4.06 -7.95 0.55
C THR A 144 -2.60 -7.61 0.22
N SER A 145 -1.90 -8.49 -0.47
CA SER A 145 -0.52 -8.24 -0.94
C SER A 145 -0.36 -8.64 -2.39
N THR A 146 0.20 -7.78 -3.24
CA THR A 146 0.47 -8.12 -4.66
C THR A 146 1.49 -9.26 -4.85
N ALA A 147 2.19 -9.64 -3.77
CA ALA A 147 3.13 -10.76 -3.75
C ALA A 147 2.49 -12.10 -3.35
N VAL A 148 1.30 -12.09 -2.73
CA VAL A 148 0.68 -13.26 -2.07
C VAL A 148 -0.80 -13.43 -2.43
N GLY A 149 -1.44 -12.36 -2.88
CA GLY A 149 -2.87 -12.24 -3.16
C GLY A 149 -3.20 -12.61 -4.61
N ASP A 150 -3.52 -13.88 -4.79
CA ASP A 150 -4.47 -14.35 -5.81
C ASP A 150 -5.74 -14.85 -5.12
N LEU A 151 -6.70 -15.33 -5.94
CA LEU A 151 -8.04 -15.83 -5.62
C LEU A 151 -8.20 -16.61 -4.29
N HIS A 152 -7.13 -17.24 -3.80
CA HIS A 152 -7.06 -18.01 -2.55
C HIS A 152 -5.78 -17.73 -1.76
N GLY A 153 -5.65 -16.52 -1.22
CA GLY A 153 -4.59 -16.17 -0.28
C GLY A 153 -4.63 -17.02 1.01
N PRO A 154 -3.67 -16.82 1.93
CA PRO A 154 -3.72 -17.44 3.25
C PRO A 154 -5.01 -17.01 3.99
N ALA A 155 -5.44 -17.86 4.92
CA ALA A 155 -6.66 -17.69 5.70
C ALA A 155 -6.67 -16.34 6.41
N ARG A 156 -7.87 -15.80 6.62
CA ARG A 156 -8.05 -14.54 7.36
C ARG A 156 -7.41 -14.67 8.74
N HIS A 157 -6.69 -13.64 9.14
CA HIS A 157 -5.97 -13.59 10.41
C HIS A 157 -4.97 -14.75 10.59
N ALA A 158 -4.44 -15.34 9.51
CA ALA A 158 -3.46 -16.42 9.58
C ALA A 158 -2.30 -16.06 10.52
N SER A 159 -1.91 -16.99 11.38
CA SER A 159 -0.74 -16.80 12.23
C SER A 159 0.54 -16.74 11.38
N PRO A 160 1.65 -16.16 11.89
CA PRO A 160 2.94 -16.20 11.21
C PRO A 160 3.36 -17.60 10.75
N ALA A 161 3.01 -18.63 11.52
CA ALA A 161 3.27 -20.02 11.17
C ALA A 161 2.41 -20.48 9.97
N VAL A 162 1.10 -20.21 9.98
CA VAL A 162 0.19 -20.58 8.88
C VAL A 162 0.56 -19.82 7.59
N PHE A 163 0.87 -18.54 7.69
CA PHE A 163 1.36 -17.74 6.57
C PHE A 163 2.65 -18.33 5.97
N SER A 164 3.59 -18.74 6.83
CA SER A 164 4.83 -19.36 6.36
C SER A 164 4.59 -20.71 5.71
N GLN A 165 3.65 -21.51 6.22
CA GLN A 165 3.25 -22.78 5.60
C GLN A 165 2.63 -22.55 4.22
N TYR A 166 1.81 -21.52 4.04
CA TYR A 166 1.29 -21.13 2.72
C TYR A 166 2.43 -20.84 1.74
N LEU A 167 3.44 -20.04 2.14
CA LEU A 167 4.60 -19.76 1.28
C LEU A 167 5.41 -21.03 0.98
N GLN A 168 5.64 -21.88 1.98
CA GLN A 168 6.37 -23.14 1.83
C GLN A 168 5.67 -24.11 0.89
N TRP A 169 4.34 -24.20 0.98
CA TRP A 169 3.53 -25.03 0.10
C TRP A 169 3.74 -24.64 -1.37
N TRP A 170 3.71 -23.34 -1.66
CA TRP A 170 3.99 -22.83 -3.00
C TRP A 170 5.41 -23.14 -3.47
N LEU A 171 6.39 -23.27 -2.59
CA LEU A 171 7.78 -23.61 -2.94
C LEU A 171 8.02 -25.10 -3.12
N LEU A 172 7.37 -25.94 -2.31
CA LEU A 172 7.70 -27.36 -2.15
C LEU A 172 6.69 -28.31 -2.82
N GLU A 173 5.40 -27.98 -2.71
CA GLU A 173 4.31 -28.91 -3.03
C GLU A 173 3.49 -28.49 -4.25
N CYS A 174 3.68 -27.25 -4.74
CA CYS A 174 2.91 -26.68 -5.83
C CYS A 174 2.90 -27.56 -7.09
N ARG A 175 1.71 -28.06 -7.41
CA ARG A 175 1.35 -28.65 -8.71
C ARG A 175 1.18 -27.53 -9.75
N PRO A 176 1.41 -27.79 -11.05
CA PRO A 176 1.63 -29.09 -11.71
C PRO A 176 3.07 -29.64 -11.60
N GLU A 177 3.20 -30.96 -11.80
CA GLU A 177 4.39 -31.82 -11.56
C GLU A 177 5.72 -31.34 -12.18
N TYR A 178 5.68 -30.39 -13.10
CA TYR A 178 6.86 -29.81 -13.73
C TYR A 178 7.47 -28.62 -12.95
N CYS A 179 6.81 -28.12 -11.90
CA CYS A 179 7.43 -27.16 -10.98
C CYS A 179 8.42 -27.89 -10.07
N LYS A 180 9.71 -27.58 -10.20
CA LYS A 180 10.73 -28.14 -9.31
C LYS A 180 10.59 -27.58 -7.89
N PRO A 181 10.62 -28.41 -6.84
CA PRO A 181 10.67 -27.94 -5.45
C PRO A 181 11.88 -27.04 -5.21
N LEU A 182 11.71 -25.99 -4.40
CA LEU A 182 12.74 -24.99 -4.09
C LEU A 182 13.05 -24.94 -2.57
N PRO A 183 13.57 -26.02 -1.96
CA PRO A 183 13.80 -26.08 -0.52
C PRO A 183 14.82 -25.06 -0.01
N HIS A 184 15.78 -24.67 -0.85
CA HIS A 184 16.79 -23.66 -0.50
C HIS A 184 16.19 -22.25 -0.30
N LEU A 185 14.98 -21.99 -0.80
CA LEU A 185 14.26 -20.71 -0.64
C LEU A 185 13.30 -20.70 0.56
N VAL A 186 13.11 -21.83 1.25
CA VAL A 186 12.28 -21.88 2.44
C VAL A 186 12.88 -21.01 3.54
N LEU A 187 12.01 -20.22 4.17
CA LEU A 187 12.34 -19.36 5.30
C LEU A 187 11.75 -19.95 6.58
N PRO A 188 12.46 -19.83 7.71
CA PRO A 188 11.86 -20.13 9.01
C PRO A 188 10.69 -19.18 9.26
N PRO A 189 9.62 -19.64 9.93
CA PRO A 189 8.51 -18.77 10.27
C PRO A 189 8.98 -17.64 11.20
N PRO A 190 8.58 -16.38 10.95
CA PRO A 190 8.87 -15.31 11.89
C PRO A 190 8.07 -15.51 13.18
N THR A 191 8.60 -15.01 14.30
CA THR A 191 7.92 -15.09 15.61
C THR A 191 6.68 -14.19 15.69
N GLN A 192 6.67 -13.13 14.89
CA GLN A 192 5.60 -12.15 14.82
C GLN A 192 5.64 -11.44 13.48
N HIS A 193 4.49 -10.92 13.08
CA HIS A 193 4.38 -9.99 11.97
C HIS A 193 4.45 -8.56 12.49
N VAL A 194 4.84 -7.65 11.61
CA VAL A 194 4.94 -6.22 11.89
C VAL A 194 3.99 -5.45 10.99
N PHE A 195 3.58 -4.26 11.44
CA PHE A 195 2.80 -3.36 10.60
C PHE A 195 3.66 -2.91 9.41
N VAL A 196 3.11 -2.97 8.20
CA VAL A 196 3.76 -2.61 6.93
C VAL A 196 2.76 -1.88 6.04
N HIS A 197 3.26 -1.01 5.17
CA HIS A 197 2.49 -0.28 4.16
C HIS A 197 2.40 -1.05 2.84
N GLN A 198 3.44 -1.81 2.47
CA GLN A 198 3.54 -2.60 1.23
C GLN A 198 3.54 -1.84 -0.12
N ASP A 199 3.39 -0.52 -0.15
CA ASP A 199 3.43 0.28 -1.39
C ASP A 199 4.13 1.62 -1.18
N LEU A 200 5.35 1.56 -0.64
CA LEU A 200 6.26 2.70 -0.49
C LEU A 200 6.85 3.13 -1.85
N ALA A 201 5.99 3.56 -2.75
CA ALA A 201 6.35 4.17 -4.03
C ALA A 201 6.36 5.70 -3.93
N LEU A 202 7.13 6.38 -4.79
CA LEU A 202 7.24 7.84 -4.77
C LEU A 202 5.90 8.58 -5.00
N ARG A 203 4.94 7.94 -5.67
CA ARG A 203 3.57 8.47 -5.85
C ARG A 203 2.79 8.57 -4.53
N ASN A 204 3.12 7.71 -3.57
CA ASN A 204 2.44 7.59 -2.27
C ASN A 204 3.18 8.37 -1.17
N MET A 205 4.15 9.20 -1.56
CA MET A 205 4.97 10.02 -0.67
C MET A 205 4.78 11.47 -1.07
N ILE A 206 4.15 12.28 -0.23
CA ILE A 206 3.93 13.71 -0.49
C ILE A 206 4.86 14.52 0.40
N LEU A 207 5.57 15.49 -0.19
CA LEU A 207 6.24 16.53 0.56
C LEU A 207 5.35 17.76 0.60
N ASP A 208 4.99 18.18 1.81
CA ASP A 208 4.27 19.42 2.02
C ASP A 208 5.23 20.64 1.88
N PRO A 209 4.68 21.88 1.87
CA PRO A 209 5.50 23.08 1.73
C PRO A 209 6.58 23.27 2.80
N ASP A 210 6.39 22.68 3.99
CA ASP A 210 7.33 22.75 5.10
C ASP A 210 8.41 21.65 5.04
N GLY A 211 8.34 20.77 4.02
CA GLY A 211 9.29 19.68 3.82
C GLY A 211 9.02 18.47 4.71
N VAL A 212 7.83 18.37 5.28
CA VAL A 212 7.38 17.20 6.04
C VAL A 212 6.86 16.14 5.07
N LEU A 213 7.29 14.90 5.31
CA LEU A 213 6.91 13.75 4.51
C LEU A 213 5.59 13.16 5.00
N TRP A 214 4.64 13.03 4.10
CA TRP A 214 3.35 12.36 4.31
C TRP A 214 3.30 11.05 3.51
N LEU A 215 2.77 9.99 4.11
CA LEU A 215 2.47 8.71 3.45
C LEU A 215 0.96 8.60 3.20
N VAL A 216 0.60 8.30 1.95
CA VAL A 216 -0.79 8.12 1.51
C VAL A 216 -0.98 6.74 0.89
N ASP A 217 -2.22 6.37 0.60
CA ASP A 217 -2.59 5.08 -0.03
C ASP A 217 -2.26 3.85 0.84
N TRP A 218 -3.04 3.67 1.92
CA TRP A 218 -2.83 2.62 2.92
C TRP A 218 -3.65 1.35 2.65
N ASN A 219 -4.15 1.16 1.42
CA ASN A 219 -5.04 0.06 1.05
C ASN A 219 -4.40 -1.34 1.15
N LEU A 220 -3.08 -1.43 0.97
CA LEU A 220 -2.31 -2.66 1.10
C LEU A 220 -1.64 -2.81 2.47
N ALA A 221 -1.90 -1.88 3.39
CA ALA A 221 -1.27 -1.94 4.70
C ALA A 221 -1.84 -3.07 5.56
N GLY A 222 -1.01 -3.63 6.43
CA GLY A 222 -1.42 -4.75 7.28
C GLY A 222 -0.26 -5.32 8.07
N PHE A 223 -0.48 -6.49 8.66
CA PHE A 223 0.54 -7.23 9.41
C PHE A 223 1.18 -8.32 8.57
N TYR A 224 2.49 -8.21 8.34
CA TYR A 224 3.26 -9.16 7.53
C TYR A 224 4.71 -9.29 8.03
N PRO A 225 5.52 -10.21 7.49
CA PRO A 225 6.95 -10.23 7.76
C PRO A 225 7.63 -8.91 7.36
N ASP A 226 8.68 -8.52 8.09
CA ASP A 226 9.37 -7.22 7.94
C ASP A 226 9.94 -6.98 6.53
N TYR A 227 10.32 -8.04 5.84
CA TYR A 227 10.83 -7.98 4.47
C TYR A 227 9.78 -7.49 3.45
N MET A 228 8.49 -7.61 3.76
CA MET A 228 7.42 -7.17 2.86
C MET A 228 7.45 -5.67 2.63
N GLU A 229 7.84 -4.89 3.63
CA GLU A 229 7.98 -3.44 3.50
C GLU A 229 9.13 -3.06 2.56
N TYR A 230 10.25 -3.78 2.63
CA TYR A 230 11.37 -3.59 1.70
C TYR A 230 10.99 -3.91 0.26
N LEU A 231 10.14 -4.91 0.06
CA LEU A 231 9.67 -5.34 -1.25
C LEU A 231 8.59 -4.39 -1.81
N GLY A 232 7.76 -3.83 -0.93
CA GLY A 232 6.80 -2.79 -1.25
C GLY A 232 7.44 -1.45 -1.65
N MET A 233 8.73 -1.24 -1.34
CA MET A 233 9.46 -0.05 -1.79
C MET A 233 9.99 -0.24 -3.22
N THR A 234 9.25 0.27 -4.20
CA THR A 234 9.49 0.08 -5.64
C THR A 234 9.60 1.40 -6.42
N PRO A 235 10.53 1.51 -7.39
CA PRO A 235 10.58 2.64 -8.32
C PRO A 235 9.57 2.50 -9.47
N SER A 236 8.72 1.47 -9.46
CA SER A 236 7.73 1.22 -10.51
C SER A 236 6.81 2.43 -10.72
N LYS A 237 6.35 2.59 -11.97
CA LYS A 237 5.52 3.71 -12.45
C LYS A 237 6.25 5.04 -12.65
N ILE A 238 7.55 5.13 -12.35
CA ILE A 238 8.41 6.26 -12.74
C ILE A 238 9.07 5.95 -14.09
N GLU A 239 8.31 6.04 -15.20
CA GLU A 239 8.76 5.55 -16.51
C GLU A 239 10.12 6.13 -16.96
N TRP A 240 10.35 7.42 -16.72
CA TRP A 240 11.57 8.11 -17.14
C TRP A 240 12.83 7.57 -16.45
N ILE A 241 12.72 6.94 -15.27
CA ILE A 241 13.87 6.42 -14.51
C ILE A 241 14.54 5.23 -15.20
N PHE A 242 13.85 4.58 -16.14
CA PHE A 242 14.38 3.47 -16.94
C PHE A 242 15.01 3.93 -18.26
N GLY A 243 14.98 5.23 -18.54
CA GLY A 243 15.63 5.82 -19.71
C GLY A 243 17.16 5.74 -19.68
N LYS A 244 17.76 5.96 -20.85
CA LYS A 244 19.22 6.03 -21.06
C LYS A 244 19.76 7.47 -20.93
N THR A 245 19.13 8.32 -20.11
CA THR A 245 19.53 9.72 -19.91
C THR A 245 20.34 9.89 -18.62
N TRP A 246 21.12 10.97 -18.53
CA TRP A 246 21.81 11.35 -17.30
C TRP A 246 20.84 11.59 -16.14
N ALA A 247 19.70 12.24 -16.42
CA ALA A 247 18.64 12.41 -15.44
C ALA A 247 18.17 11.06 -14.90
N ALA A 248 17.85 10.10 -15.77
CA ALA A 248 17.42 8.76 -15.40
C ALA A 248 18.46 8.02 -14.56
N TRP A 249 19.74 8.07 -14.96
CA TRP A 249 20.84 7.51 -14.18
C TRP A 249 20.91 8.13 -12.77
N TRP A 250 20.87 9.45 -12.66
CA TRP A 250 20.90 10.14 -11.37
C TRP A 250 19.65 9.87 -10.52
N GLY A 251 18.49 9.71 -11.15
CA GLY A 251 17.26 9.26 -10.51
C GLY A 251 17.42 7.87 -9.87
N ARG A 252 18.03 6.92 -10.59
CA ARG A 252 18.32 5.57 -10.06
C ARG A 252 19.32 5.61 -8.91
N VAL A 253 20.38 6.41 -9.02
CA VAL A 253 21.38 6.57 -7.94
C VAL A 253 20.72 7.09 -6.67
N ARG A 254 19.89 8.15 -6.76
CA ARG A 254 19.14 8.68 -5.62
C ARG A 254 18.14 7.69 -5.07
N TRP A 255 17.54 6.85 -5.92
CA TRP A 255 16.59 5.82 -5.49
C TRP A 255 17.28 4.75 -4.66
N GLU A 256 18.43 4.25 -5.12
CA GLU A 256 19.23 3.28 -4.36
C GLU A 256 19.75 3.89 -3.06
N LEU A 257 20.15 5.17 -3.07
CA LEU A 257 20.49 5.90 -1.84
C LEU A 257 19.31 5.96 -0.87
N LEU A 258 18.12 6.31 -1.36
CA LEU A 258 16.92 6.40 -0.53
C LEU A 258 16.59 5.03 0.09
N ARG A 259 16.59 3.95 -0.70
CA ARG A 259 16.41 2.58 -0.21
C ARG A 259 17.45 2.20 0.83
N TRP A 260 18.71 2.55 0.59
CA TRP A 260 19.81 2.29 1.51
C TRP A 260 19.64 3.05 2.84
N LEU A 261 19.19 4.30 2.79
CA LEU A 261 18.92 5.09 4.00
C LEU A 261 17.81 4.48 4.86
N VAL A 262 16.80 3.88 4.23
CA VAL A 262 15.63 3.29 4.91
C VAL A 262 15.94 1.90 5.48
N PHE A 263 16.47 0.99 4.65
CA PHE A 263 16.62 -0.42 5.00
C PHE A 263 18.05 -0.88 5.23
N GLY A 264 19.03 -0.02 5.00
CA GLY A 264 20.45 -0.35 5.08
C GLY A 264 20.96 -1.08 3.84
N ARG A 265 21.85 -2.05 4.05
CA ARG A 265 22.63 -2.66 2.97
C ARG A 265 21.73 -3.32 1.92
N ALA A 266 21.96 -2.98 0.65
CA ALA A 266 21.31 -3.62 -0.47
C ALA A 266 21.54 -5.14 -0.42
N GLY A 267 20.48 -5.92 -0.61
CA GLY A 267 20.54 -7.39 -0.61
C GLY A 267 20.22 -8.07 0.72
N ARG A 268 19.92 -7.33 1.80
CA ARG A 268 19.44 -7.91 3.09
C ARG A 268 18.30 -8.92 2.89
N TYR A 269 17.37 -8.61 1.99
CA TYR A 269 16.19 -9.43 1.71
C TYR A 269 16.27 -10.16 0.36
N ARG A 270 17.47 -10.56 -0.08
CA ARG A 270 17.66 -11.20 -1.40
C ARG A 270 16.91 -12.52 -1.50
N LYS A 271 16.99 -13.35 -0.45
CA LYS A 271 16.37 -14.68 -0.42
C LYS A 271 14.85 -14.57 -0.36
N GLU A 272 14.34 -13.66 0.45
CA GLU A 272 12.93 -13.33 0.64
C GLU A 272 12.31 -12.83 -0.68
N ARG A 273 13.03 -11.95 -1.38
CA ARG A 273 12.61 -11.47 -2.71
C ARG A 273 12.52 -12.60 -3.73
N GLU A 274 13.53 -13.48 -3.77
CA GLU A 274 13.59 -14.60 -4.70
C GLU A 274 12.47 -15.62 -4.40
N MET A 275 12.27 -15.94 -3.12
CA MET A 275 11.16 -16.74 -2.64
C MET A 275 9.80 -16.17 -3.09
N LEU A 276 9.52 -14.89 -2.81
CA LEU A 276 8.24 -14.30 -3.15
C LEU A 276 8.03 -14.16 -4.66
N ALA A 277 9.08 -13.95 -5.45
CA ALA A 277 8.97 -13.95 -6.89
C ALA A 277 8.48 -15.31 -7.41
N HIS A 278 8.99 -16.41 -6.86
CA HIS A 278 8.53 -17.76 -7.19
C HIS A 278 7.13 -18.05 -6.67
N VAL A 279 6.81 -17.68 -5.42
CA VAL A 279 5.47 -17.83 -4.86
C VAL A 279 4.46 -17.09 -5.71
N ARG A 280 4.69 -15.80 -5.99
CA ARG A 280 3.83 -14.96 -6.83
C ARG A 280 3.67 -15.53 -8.24
N GLN A 281 4.75 -15.97 -8.87
CA GLN A 281 4.68 -16.57 -10.20
C GLN A 281 3.80 -17.82 -10.22
N ARG A 282 3.92 -18.67 -9.18
CA ARG A 282 3.15 -19.91 -9.07
C ARG A 282 1.69 -19.63 -8.73
N SER A 283 1.41 -18.71 -7.80
CA SER A 283 0.05 -18.33 -7.42
C SER A 283 -0.73 -17.72 -8.58
N LEU A 284 -0.08 -16.88 -9.40
CA LEU A 284 -0.73 -16.22 -10.53
C LEU A 284 -1.00 -17.18 -11.69
N ARG A 285 -0.09 -18.14 -11.91
CA ARG A 285 -0.16 -19.05 -13.05
C ARG A 285 -1.08 -20.24 -12.79
N TYR A 286 -1.17 -20.69 -11.54
CA TYR A 286 -1.91 -21.88 -11.17
C TYR A 286 -3.05 -21.50 -10.25
N ARG A 287 -4.26 -21.56 -10.80
CA ARG A 287 -5.47 -21.50 -10.00
C ARG A 287 -5.53 -22.75 -9.15
N LEU A 288 -5.52 -22.57 -7.84
CA LEU A 288 -5.88 -23.62 -6.93
C LEU A 288 -7.39 -23.64 -6.84
N GLU A 289 -8.01 -24.80 -7.05
CA GLU A 289 -9.41 -24.98 -6.65
C GLU A 289 -9.55 -24.91 -5.13
N LYS A 290 -8.47 -25.24 -4.39
CA LYS A 290 -8.40 -25.19 -2.91
C LYS A 290 -6.94 -25.24 -2.42
N THR A 291 -6.54 -24.30 -1.55
CA THR A 291 -5.36 -24.52 -0.68
C THR A 291 -5.87 -25.06 0.67
N PRO A 292 -5.09 -25.87 1.42
CA PRO A 292 -5.45 -26.22 2.80
C PRO A 292 -5.37 -25.02 3.76
N PHE A 293 -4.95 -23.85 3.28
CA PHE A 293 -4.68 -22.65 4.06
C PHE A 293 -5.62 -21.49 3.69
N SER A 294 -6.66 -21.68 2.88
CA SER A 294 -7.58 -20.61 2.47
C SER A 294 -8.96 -20.83 3.08
N ASP A 295 -9.64 -19.74 3.44
CA ASP A 295 -11.01 -19.82 3.95
C ASP A 295 -11.98 -20.30 2.86
N PHE A 296 -13.02 -21.03 3.27
CA PHE A 296 -14.16 -21.31 2.40
C PHE A 296 -14.89 -20.00 2.09
N LEU A 297 -14.90 -19.57 0.83
CA LEU A 297 -15.94 -18.64 0.39
C LEU A 297 -17.24 -19.45 0.25
N PRO A 298 -18.36 -19.04 0.87
CA PRO A 298 -19.66 -19.62 0.55
C PRO A 298 -19.94 -19.38 -0.94
N SER A 299 -20.31 -20.46 -1.63
CA SER A 299 -20.69 -20.51 -3.04
C SER A 299 -21.89 -19.63 -3.36
#